data_AF-A0A820MNI3-F1
#
_entry.id   AF-A0A820MNI3-F1
#
_cell.length_a   1.000
_cell.length_b   1.000
_cell.length_c   1.000
_cell.angle_alpha   90.00
_cell.angle_beta   90.00
_cell.angle_gamma   90.00
#
_symmetry.space_group_name_H-M   'P 1'
#
loop_
_entity.id
_entity.type
_entity.pdbx_description
1 polymer ?
#
loop_
_entity_poly.entity_id
_entity_poly.type
_entity_poly.pdbx_seq_one_letter_code
_entity_poly.pdbx_strand_id
1 'polypeptide(L)'
;MIKSLLNISVTAKQEAIEKGFIESQIDHLKRIQTKLTLFSLQSDKCVSKDDTLIDECVQVLSILNNLAYDCSSAKDILAANGLVPFLHQLWCWAIVDVQLLNVILLLLTTLTAK
;
A
#
# COMPACT_ATOMS: atom_id res chain seq x y z
N MET A 1 -15.54 6.25 -3.75
CA MET A 1 -16.38 5.50 -4.71
C MET A 1 -15.73 4.20 -5.19
N ILE A 2 -14.42 4.17 -5.53
CA ILE A 2 -13.70 2.95 -5.96
C ILE A 2 -13.60 1.87 -4.86
N LYS A 3 -13.41 2.27 -3.58
CA LYS A 3 -13.32 1.35 -2.43
C LYS A 3 -14.54 0.42 -2.29
N SER A 4 -15.76 0.93 -2.49
CA SER A 4 -16.99 0.12 -2.40
C SER A 4 -17.17 -0.82 -3.58
N LEU A 5 -16.74 -0.43 -4.79
CA LEU A 5 -16.85 -1.27 -5.99
C LEU A 5 -15.88 -2.46 -5.94
N LEU A 6 -14.64 -2.24 -5.46
CA LEU A 6 -13.67 -3.33 -5.25
C LEU A 6 -14.11 -4.29 -4.16
N ASN A 7 -14.82 -3.81 -3.13
CA ASN A 7 -15.26 -4.67 -2.03
C ASN A 7 -16.47 -5.56 -2.40
N ILE A 8 -17.24 -5.20 -3.44
CA ILE A 8 -18.52 -5.86 -3.77
C ILE A 8 -18.41 -6.74 -5.02
N SER A 9 -17.44 -6.50 -5.92
CA SER A 9 -17.34 -7.22 -7.20
C SER A 9 -15.99 -7.92 -7.38
N VAL A 10 -16.00 -9.25 -7.30
CA VAL A 10 -14.85 -10.12 -7.63
C VAL A 10 -14.40 -9.87 -9.08
N THR A 11 -15.33 -9.60 -9.99
CA THR A 11 -15.05 -9.29 -11.41
C THR A 11 -14.27 -8.00 -11.57
N ALA A 12 -14.54 -6.97 -10.76
CA ALA A 12 -13.79 -5.72 -10.78
C ALA A 12 -12.37 -5.87 -10.22
N LYS A 13 -12.18 -6.73 -9.20
CA LYS A 13 -10.85 -7.10 -8.72
C LYS A 13 -10.04 -7.81 -9.81
N GLN A 14 -10.67 -8.74 -10.52
CA GLN A 14 -10.01 -9.53 -11.56
C GLN A 14 -9.64 -8.70 -12.79
N GLU A 15 -10.53 -7.82 -13.26
CA GLU A 15 -10.19 -6.85 -14.32
C GLU A 15 -9.08 -5.88 -13.91
N ALA A 16 -9.06 -5.44 -12.64
CA ALA A 16 -8.00 -4.58 -12.13
C ALA A 16 -6.63 -5.30 -12.11
N ILE A 17 -6.63 -6.59 -11.76
CA ILE A 17 -5.44 -7.44 -11.85
C ILE A 17 -4.98 -7.58 -13.29
N GLU A 18 -5.87 -7.92 -14.22
CA GLU A 18 -5.56 -8.10 -15.64
C GLU A 18 -5.06 -6.81 -16.31
N LYS A 19 -5.53 -5.63 -15.86
CA LYS A 19 -5.08 -4.33 -16.37
C LYS A 19 -3.79 -3.82 -15.70
N GLY A 20 -3.12 -4.61 -14.85
CA GLY A 20 -1.89 -4.21 -14.19
C GLY A 20 -2.07 -3.12 -13.13
N PHE A 21 -3.28 -2.99 -12.56
CA PHE A 21 -3.57 -1.97 -11.54
C PHE A 21 -2.70 -2.16 -10.29
N ILE A 22 -2.41 -3.41 -9.89
CA ILE A 22 -1.54 -3.72 -8.76
C ILE A 22 -0.12 -3.17 -9.01
N GLU A 23 0.42 -3.37 -10.21
CA GLU A 23 1.75 -2.87 -10.58
C GLU A 23 1.77 -1.34 -10.58
N SER A 24 0.72 -0.70 -11.10
CA SER A 24 0.56 0.76 -11.06
C SER A 24 0.51 1.31 -9.63
N GLN A 25 -0.21 0.64 -8.71
CA GLN A 25 -0.25 1.01 -7.29
C GLN A 25 1.10 0.81 -6.61
N ILE A 26 1.83 -0.26 -6.93
CA ILE A 26 3.18 -0.50 -6.39
C ILE A 26 4.17 0.54 -6.91
N ASP A 27 4.10 0.93 -8.19
CA ASP A 27 4.93 2.00 -8.73
C ASP A 27 4.57 3.37 -8.12
N HIS A 28 3.29 3.58 -7.80
CA HIS A 28 2.88 4.77 -7.05
C HIS A 28 3.50 4.78 -5.65
N LEU A 29 3.43 3.65 -4.94
CA LEU A 29 4.05 3.46 -3.64
C LEU A 29 5.58 3.67 -3.67
N LYS A 30 6.28 3.15 -4.66
CA LYS A 30 7.73 3.40 -4.87
C LYS A 30 8.02 4.89 -5.09
N ARG A 31 7.17 5.59 -5.86
CA ARG A 31 7.30 7.06 -6.05
C ARG A 31 7.10 7.82 -4.75
N ILE A 32 6.11 7.46 -3.94
CA ILE A 32 5.87 8.07 -2.64
C ILE A 32 7.05 7.82 -1.70
N GLN A 33 7.60 6.60 -1.69
CA GLN A 33 8.78 6.27 -0.90
C GLN A 33 10.02 7.06 -1.30
N THR A 34 10.31 7.21 -2.59
CA THR A 34 11.44 8.02 -3.06
C THR A 34 11.28 9.47 -2.62
N LYS A 35 10.04 10.00 -2.67
CA LYS A 35 9.74 11.32 -2.12
C LYS A 35 9.96 11.39 -0.61
N LEU A 36 9.42 10.44 0.17
CA LEU A 36 9.59 10.35 1.62
C LEU A 36 11.06 10.24 2.04
N THR A 37 11.84 9.43 1.32
CA THR A 37 13.29 9.27 1.56
C THR A 37 14.05 10.55 1.24
N LEU A 38 13.72 11.20 0.12
CA LEU A 38 14.30 12.50 -0.25
C LEU A 38 13.96 13.59 0.78
N PHE A 39 12.71 13.64 1.25
CA PHE A 39 12.28 14.59 2.28
C PHE A 39 12.97 14.32 3.63
N SER A 40 13.10 13.05 4.01
CA SER A 40 13.85 12.65 5.21
C SER A 40 15.33 13.02 5.15
N LEU A 41 15.97 12.94 3.97
CA LEU A 41 17.35 13.38 3.75
C LEU A 41 17.51 14.91 3.69
N GLN A 42 16.44 15.65 3.34
CA GLN A 42 16.47 17.11 3.14
C GLN A 42 16.18 17.96 4.39
N SER A 43 16.10 17.37 5.59
CA SER A 43 16.19 18.05 6.90
C SER A 43 14.96 18.88 7.40
N ASP A 44 14.65 18.67 8.69
CA ASP A 44 14.04 19.52 9.74
C ASP A 44 12.80 20.41 9.52
N LYS A 45 12.26 20.57 8.31
CA LYS A 45 11.18 21.57 8.08
C LYS A 45 9.91 21.06 7.40
N CYS A 46 9.71 19.74 7.28
CA CYS A 46 8.64 19.17 6.45
C CYS A 46 7.67 18.18 7.11
N VAL A 47 7.52 18.23 8.43
CA VAL A 47 6.59 17.35 9.19
C VAL A 47 5.18 17.31 8.55
N SER A 48 4.64 18.45 8.11
CA SER A 48 3.30 18.52 7.52
C SER A 48 3.17 17.92 6.12
N LYS A 49 4.26 17.84 5.34
CA LYS A 49 4.24 17.19 4.01
C LYS A 49 4.46 15.69 4.14
N ASP A 50 5.21 15.26 5.15
CA ASP A 50 5.37 13.85 5.48
C ASP A 50 4.03 13.24 5.88
N ASP A 51 3.22 13.93 6.70
CA ASP A 51 1.87 13.47 7.07
C ASP A 51 0.94 13.28 5.85
N THR A 52 1.00 14.20 4.87
CA THR A 52 0.16 14.09 3.66
C THR A 52 0.59 12.90 2.77
N LEU A 53 1.90 12.62 2.68
CA LEU A 53 2.43 11.48 1.94
C LEU A 53 2.15 10.15 2.66
N ILE A 54 2.17 10.16 3.99
CA ILE A 54 1.79 9.02 4.83
C ILE A 54 0.31 8.70 4.62
N ASP A 55 -0.57 9.70 4.63
CA ASP A 55 -2.00 9.54 4.33
C ASP A 55 -2.25 8.95 2.93
N GLU A 56 -1.49 9.41 1.92
CA GLU A 56 -1.57 8.86 0.57
C GLU A 56 -1.11 7.40 0.52
N CYS A 57 -0.01 7.08 1.22
CA CYS A 57 0.46 5.71 1.42
C CYS A 57 -0.59 4.82 2.09
N VAL A 58 -1.22 5.29 3.17
CA VAL A 58 -2.31 4.60 3.87
C VAL A 58 -3.47 4.30 2.92
N GLN A 59 -3.85 5.26 2.08
CA GLN A 59 -4.93 5.06 1.11
C GLN A 59 -4.58 4.00 0.07
N VAL A 60 -3.37 4.03 -0.50
CA VAL A 60 -2.93 3.05 -1.50
C VAL A 60 -2.82 1.65 -0.89
N LEU A 61 -2.22 1.53 0.30
CA LEU A 61 -2.10 0.26 1.02
C LEU A 61 -3.48 -0.31 1.38
N SER A 62 -4.43 0.54 1.78
CA SER A 62 -5.81 0.12 2.04
C SER A 62 -6.51 -0.40 0.78
N ILE A 63 -6.26 0.20 -0.39
CA ILE A 63 -6.78 -0.28 -1.67
C ILE A 63 -6.18 -1.65 -2.03
N LEU A 64 -4.86 -1.79 -1.90
CA LEU A 64 -4.16 -3.06 -2.12
C LEU A 64 -4.68 -4.15 -1.18
N ASN A 65 -4.99 -3.80 0.07
CA ASN A 65 -5.53 -4.75 1.03
C ASN A 65 -6.91 -5.25 0.64
N ASN A 66 -7.79 -4.35 0.19
CA ASN A 66 -9.12 -4.74 -0.32
C ASN A 66 -9.03 -5.61 -1.58
N LEU A 67 -8.00 -5.40 -2.42
CA LEU A 67 -7.72 -6.24 -3.58
C LEU A 67 -7.19 -7.62 -3.17
N ALA A 68 -6.28 -7.69 -2.21
CA ALA A 68 -5.71 -8.93 -1.68
C ALA A 68 -6.72 -9.74 -0.84
N TYR A 69 -7.71 -9.07 -0.25
CA TYR A 69 -8.75 -9.71 0.53
C TYR A 69 -9.58 -10.62 -0.38
N ASP A 70 -9.55 -11.91 -0.07
CA ASP A 70 -10.30 -12.97 -0.79
C ASP A 70 -9.88 -13.15 -2.27
N CYS A 71 -8.64 -12.77 -2.63
CA CYS A 71 -8.09 -12.98 -3.98
C CYS A 71 -6.64 -13.48 -3.92
N SER A 72 -6.43 -14.78 -4.13
CA SER A 72 -5.10 -15.40 -4.11
C SER A 72 -4.17 -14.85 -5.20
N SER A 73 -4.68 -14.61 -6.41
CA SER A 73 -3.89 -14.04 -7.51
C SER A 73 -3.33 -12.64 -7.18
N ALA A 74 -4.10 -11.81 -6.47
CA ALA A 74 -3.61 -10.52 -6.01
C ALA A 74 -2.50 -10.67 -4.96
N LYS A 75 -2.64 -11.64 -4.03
CA LYS A 75 -1.61 -11.94 -3.01
C LYS A 75 -0.30 -12.37 -3.66
N ASP A 76 -0.35 -13.24 -4.66
CA ASP A 76 0.84 -13.74 -5.37
C ASP A 76 1.57 -12.62 -6.13
N ILE A 77 0.83 -11.76 -6.84
CA ILE A 77 1.40 -10.63 -7.58
C ILE A 77 2.01 -9.60 -6.61
N LEU A 78 1.35 -9.34 -5.48
CA LEU A 78 1.86 -8.46 -4.42
C LEU A 78 3.15 -9.00 -3.80
N ALA A 79 3.21 -10.30 -3.53
CA ALA A 79 4.40 -10.96 -3.01
C ALA A 79 5.55 -10.94 -4.05
N ALA A 80 5.25 -11.27 -5.31
CA ALA A 80 6.23 -11.31 -6.40
C ALA A 80 6.81 -9.92 -6.72
N ASN A 81 6.03 -8.85 -6.57
CA ASN A 81 6.48 -7.48 -6.83
C ASN A 81 7.23 -6.81 -5.67
N GLY A 82 7.59 -7.57 -4.62
CA GLY A 82 8.44 -7.06 -3.54
C GLY A 82 7.72 -6.12 -2.57
N LEU A 83 6.42 -6.30 -2.37
CA LEU A 83 5.67 -5.53 -1.38
C LEU A 83 6.19 -5.75 0.06
N VAL A 84 6.67 -6.96 0.38
CA VAL A 84 7.17 -7.28 1.73
C VAL A 84 8.41 -6.45 2.11
N PRO A 85 9.47 -6.38 1.29
CA PRO A 85 10.57 -5.43 1.50
C PRO A 85 10.11 -3.98 1.63
N PHE A 86 9.12 -3.58 0.83
CA PHE A 86 8.56 -2.23 0.85
C PHE A 86 7.86 -1.90 2.18
N LEU A 87 7.02 -2.81 2.69
CA LEU A 87 6.38 -2.68 4.00
C LEU A 87 7.40 -2.60 5.13
N HIS A 88 8.49 -3.37 5.03
CA HIS A 88 9.57 -3.33 6.02
C HIS A 88 10.31 -1.98 6.02
N GLN A 89 10.55 -1.37 4.86
CA GLN A 89 11.13 -0.02 4.82
C GLN A 89 10.17 1.03 5.36
N LEU A 90 8.87 0.90 5.07
CA LEU A 90 7.83 1.79 5.61
C LEU A 90 7.62 1.66 7.12
N TRP A 91 8.14 0.58 7.73
CA TRP A 91 8.01 0.31 9.15
C TRP A 91 8.59 1.42 10.04
N CYS A 92 9.69 2.06 9.62
CA CYS A 92 10.29 3.17 10.36
C CYS A 92 9.32 4.35 10.53
N TRP A 93 8.47 4.60 9.52
CA TRP A 93 7.43 5.63 9.58
C TRP A 93 6.14 5.12 10.23
N ALA A 94 5.85 3.82 10.11
CA ALA A 94 4.71 3.19 10.78
C ALA A 94 4.79 3.26 12.30
N ILE A 95 6.00 3.28 12.88
CA ILE A 95 6.17 3.47 14.34
C ILE A 95 5.72 4.88 14.78
N VAL A 96 5.77 5.86 13.87
CA VAL A 96 5.39 7.26 14.13
C VAL A 96 3.89 7.47 13.88
N ASP A 97 3.30 6.75 12.93
CA ASP A 97 1.87 6.87 12.57
C ASP A 97 1.08 5.54 12.78
N VAL A 98 0.13 5.58 13.72
CA VAL A 98 -0.70 4.43 14.10
C VAL A 98 -1.64 3.98 12.97
N GLN A 99 -2.12 4.89 12.11
CA GLN A 99 -2.96 4.52 10.97
C GLN A 99 -2.17 3.75 9.94
N LEU A 100 -0.96 4.22 9.61
CA LEU A 100 -0.04 3.52 8.72
C LEU A 100 0.30 2.13 9.26
N LEU A 101 0.61 2.02 10.54
CA LEU A 101 0.87 0.74 11.19
C LEU A 101 -0.31 -0.23 11.06
N ASN A 102 -1.53 0.23 11.35
CA ASN A 102 -2.73 -0.59 11.26
C ASN A 102 -2.97 -1.12 9.84
N VAL A 103 -2.77 -0.29 8.81
CA VAL A 103 -2.97 -0.73 7.42
C VAL A 103 -1.88 -1.72 6.99
N ILE A 104 -0.63 -1.50 7.38
CA ILE A 104 0.48 -2.43 7.10
C ILE A 104 0.20 -3.80 7.76
N LEU A 105 -0.18 -3.80 9.03
CA LEU A 105 -0.51 -5.03 9.78
C LEU A 105 -1.69 -5.76 9.17
N LEU A 106 -2.74 -5.03 8.79
CA LEU A 106 -3.90 -5.63 8.15
C LEU A 106 -3.51 -6.26 6.80
N LEU A 107 -2.64 -5.63 6.02
CA LEU A 107 -2.20 -6.14 4.72
C LEU A 107 -1.31 -7.38 4.88
N LEU A 108 -0.39 -7.38 5.84
CA LEU A 108 0.40 -8.56 6.23
C LEU A 108 -0.50 -9.71 6.70
N THR A 109 -1.54 -9.40 7.47
CA THR A 109 -2.52 -10.39 7.92
C THR A 109 -3.27 -10.97 6.73
N THR A 110 -3.73 -10.15 5.78
CA THR A 110 -4.41 -10.63 4.57
C THR A 110 -3.51 -11.48 3.67
N LEU A 111 -2.22 -11.12 3.56
CA LEU A 111 -1.23 -11.87 2.79
C LEU A 111 -0.87 -13.22 3.44
N THR A 112 -0.83 -13.27 4.78
CA THR A 112 -0.52 -14.51 5.53
C THR A 112 -1.74 -15.38 5.82
N ALA A 113 -2.95 -14.80 5.74
CA ALA A 113 -4.20 -15.53 5.83
C ALA A 113 -4.35 -16.48 4.65
N LYS A 114 -4.53 -17.77 4.96
CA LYS A 114 -4.76 -18.86 4.01
C LYS A 114 -6.08 -18.68 3.26
#